data_AF-A0A022MJG2-F1
#
_entry.id   AF-A0A022MJG2-F1
#
_cell.length_a   1.000
_cell.length_b   1.000
_cell.length_c   1.000
_cell.angle_alpha   90.00
_cell.angle_beta   90.00
_cell.angle_gamma   90.00
#
_symmetry.space_group_name_H-M   'P 1'
#
loop_
_entity.id
_entity.type
_entity.pdbx_description
1 polymer ?
#
loop_
_entity_poly.entity_id
_entity_poly.type
_entity_poly.pdbx_seq_one_letter_code
_entity_poly.pdbx_strand_id
1 'polypeptide(L)'
;MHMTRKLATVAGGVLLTGGLLAGSAGAASAEVAPQAASACPSTYFCVWSGSNYTGHMQKVAGTNPDLTKYSVFQSFKSWYNHGASCNFKWYSAKNYGGSSGIVTKGHKESDSKAHYIKSNKWAC
;
A
#
# COMPACT_ATOMS: atom_id res chain seq x y z
N MET A 1 -12.36 -24.01 -30.82
CA MET A 1 -12.94 -22.68 -31.16
C MET A 1 -11.95 -21.61 -30.70
N HIS A 2 -11.20 -21.02 -31.62
CA HIS A 2 -10.27 -19.92 -31.33
C HIS A 2 -10.94 -18.61 -31.77
N MET A 3 -11.22 -17.73 -30.79
CA MET A 3 -11.94 -16.48 -31.02
C MET A 3 -10.94 -15.33 -31.16
N THR A 4 -10.71 -14.89 -32.39
CA THR A 4 -9.77 -13.80 -32.74
C THR A 4 -10.37 -12.44 -32.37
N ARG A 5 -9.81 -11.77 -31.36
CA ARG A 5 -10.17 -10.38 -31.02
C ARG A 5 -9.41 -9.40 -31.92
N LYS A 6 -10.16 -8.58 -32.66
CA LYS A 6 -9.66 -7.49 -33.51
C LYS A 6 -9.16 -6.34 -32.62
N LEU A 7 -7.93 -5.90 -32.84
CA LEU A 7 -7.35 -4.69 -32.26
C LEU A 7 -7.73 -3.49 -33.15
N ALA A 8 -8.40 -2.50 -32.58
CA ALA A 8 -8.60 -1.19 -33.19
C ALA A 8 -7.59 -0.22 -32.57
N THR A 9 -6.66 0.29 -33.38
CA THR A 9 -5.68 1.30 -33.02
C THR A 9 -6.32 2.69 -33.07
N VAL A 10 -6.32 3.39 -31.95
CA VAL A 10 -6.76 4.79 -31.83
C VAL A 10 -5.57 5.70 -32.17
N ALA A 11 -5.71 6.50 -33.23
CA ALA A 11 -4.86 7.64 -33.53
C ALA A 11 -5.49 8.91 -32.92
N GLY A 12 -4.73 9.73 -32.20
CA GLY A 12 -5.24 10.99 -31.70
C GLY A 12 -4.24 11.85 -30.93
N GLY A 13 -3.61 12.79 -31.65
CA GLY A 13 -3.39 14.17 -31.18
C GLY A 13 -2.28 14.43 -30.15
N VAL A 14 -1.11 14.85 -30.62
CA VAL A 14 -0.15 15.64 -29.83
C VAL A 14 -0.71 17.05 -29.63
N LEU A 15 -0.91 17.47 -28.38
CA LEU A 15 -1.12 18.87 -28.02
C LEU A 15 0.03 19.32 -27.11
N LEU A 16 0.98 20.04 -27.70
CA LEU A 16 1.97 20.85 -26.98
C LEU A 16 1.33 22.22 -26.70
N THR A 17 0.99 22.49 -25.44
CA THR A 17 0.73 23.85 -24.97
C THR A 17 1.54 24.09 -23.71
N GLY A 18 2.51 25.00 -23.82
CA GLY A 18 3.38 25.41 -22.74
C GLY A 18 2.67 26.25 -21.68
N GLY A 19 3.25 26.22 -20.48
CA GLY A 19 2.91 27.10 -19.37
C GLY A 19 4.13 27.23 -18.47
N LEU A 20 4.82 28.36 -18.58
CA LEU A 20 5.97 28.78 -17.78
C LEU A 20 5.43 29.37 -16.46
N LEU A 21 5.79 28.84 -15.28
CA LEU A 21 5.79 29.60 -14.02
C LEU A 21 6.90 29.08 -13.09
N ALA A 22 7.81 29.98 -12.75
CA ALA A 22 8.84 29.83 -11.74
C ALA A 22 8.23 29.89 -10.33
N GLY A 23 8.77 29.12 -9.38
CA GLY A 23 8.37 29.21 -7.97
C GLY A 23 8.96 28.10 -7.10
N SER A 24 9.85 28.51 -6.21
CA SER A 24 10.66 27.76 -5.25
C SER A 24 9.93 26.79 -4.30
N ALA A 25 10.74 25.87 -3.76
CA ALA A 25 10.66 25.21 -2.45
C ALA A 25 10.14 23.76 -2.41
N GLY A 26 11.08 22.85 -2.15
CA GLY A 26 10.82 21.54 -1.56
C GLY A 26 10.03 20.58 -2.44
N ALA A 27 10.72 19.83 -3.30
CA ALA A 27 10.19 18.58 -3.83
C ALA A 27 10.09 17.56 -2.68
N ALA A 28 9.09 17.73 -1.81
CA ALA A 28 8.48 16.58 -1.18
C ALA A 28 7.78 15.84 -2.31
N SER A 29 8.39 14.77 -2.79
CA SER A 29 7.75 13.82 -3.70
C SER A 29 6.48 13.34 -3.02
N ALA A 30 5.35 14.00 -3.28
CA ALA A 30 4.04 13.46 -2.93
C ALA A 30 3.86 12.27 -3.86
N GLU A 31 4.25 11.06 -3.41
CA GLU A 31 4.06 9.88 -4.23
C GLU A 31 2.55 9.75 -4.46
N VAL A 32 2.09 9.93 -5.70
CA VAL A 32 0.69 9.78 -6.05
C VAL A 32 0.29 8.36 -5.64
N ALA A 33 -0.52 8.25 -4.59
CA ALA A 33 -1.03 6.96 -4.15
C ALA A 33 -1.98 6.46 -5.24
N PRO A 34 -1.89 5.20 -5.68
CA PRO A 34 -2.93 4.65 -6.55
C PRO A 34 -4.29 4.87 -5.90
N GLN A 35 -5.33 5.21 -6.67
CA GLN A 35 -6.66 5.54 -6.13
C GLN A 35 -7.24 4.43 -5.22
N ALA A 36 -6.76 3.19 -5.33
CA ALA A 36 -7.17 2.12 -4.44
C ALA A 36 -6.49 2.18 -3.05
N ALA A 37 -5.30 2.79 -2.92
CA ALA A 37 -4.63 2.98 -1.64
C ALA A 37 -5.35 4.01 -0.74
N SER A 38 -6.05 4.99 -1.34
CA SER A 38 -6.87 5.94 -0.57
C SER A 38 -8.08 5.29 0.10
N ALA A 39 -8.40 4.03 -0.21
CA ALA A 39 -9.39 3.26 0.53
C ALA A 39 -8.92 2.88 1.95
N CYS A 40 -7.62 3.00 2.26
CA CYS A 40 -7.13 2.83 3.62
C CYS A 40 -7.51 4.05 4.46
N PRO A 41 -8.36 3.90 5.50
CA PRO A 41 -8.72 5.03 6.34
C PRO A 41 -7.51 5.55 7.12
N SER A 42 -7.49 6.85 7.38
CA SER A 42 -6.50 7.46 8.28
C SER A 42 -6.49 6.75 9.64
N THR A 43 -5.32 6.68 10.27
CA THR A 43 -4.99 5.98 11.52
C THR A 43 -4.81 4.47 11.44
N TYR A 44 -4.96 3.87 10.25
CA TYR A 44 -4.84 2.41 10.07
C TYR A 44 -3.58 2.00 9.30
N PHE A 45 -3.17 0.76 9.54
CA PHE A 45 -2.33 0.02 8.61
C PHE A 45 -3.20 -0.93 7.80
N CYS A 46 -3.12 -0.86 6.47
CA CYS A 46 -3.94 -1.65 5.57
C CYS A 46 -3.09 -2.58 4.72
N VAL A 47 -3.63 -3.76 4.44
CA VAL A 47 -3.04 -4.79 3.57
C VAL A 47 -4.07 -5.27 2.56
N TRP A 48 -3.62 -5.63 1.37
CA TRP A 48 -4.46 -6.13 0.29
C TRP A 48 -3.94 -7.47 -0.24
N SER A 49 -4.86 -8.37 -0.57
CA SER A 49 -4.52 -9.70 -1.10
C SER A 49 -3.85 -9.64 -2.48
N GLY A 50 -4.15 -8.60 -3.26
CA GLY A 50 -3.56 -8.36 -4.58
C GLY A 50 -2.48 -7.29 -4.56
N SER A 51 -1.70 -7.25 -5.64
CA SER A 51 -0.76 -6.16 -5.92
C SER A 51 -1.53 -4.90 -6.30
N ASN A 52 -0.87 -3.75 -6.28
CA ASN A 52 -1.42 -2.43 -6.62
C ASN A 52 -2.72 -2.10 -5.86
N TYR A 53 -2.79 -2.50 -4.58
CA TYR A 53 -3.90 -2.20 -3.66
C TYR A 53 -5.25 -2.79 -4.14
N THR A 54 -5.20 -3.93 -4.81
CA THR A 54 -6.38 -4.62 -5.36
C THR A 54 -6.78 -5.84 -4.53
N GLY A 55 -8.00 -6.34 -4.74
CA GLY A 55 -8.53 -7.50 -4.04
C GLY A 55 -9.06 -7.16 -2.64
N HIS A 56 -9.13 -8.18 -1.77
CA HIS A 56 -9.71 -8.02 -0.44
C HIS A 56 -8.74 -7.25 0.47
N MET A 57 -9.24 -6.22 1.14
CA MET A 57 -8.48 -5.38 2.06
C MET A 57 -8.79 -5.76 3.51
N GLN A 58 -7.75 -5.81 4.35
CA GLN A 58 -7.90 -5.83 5.80
C GLN A 58 -7.06 -4.73 6.42
N LYS A 59 -7.50 -4.26 7.59
CA LYS A 59 -6.88 -3.13 8.29
C LYS A 59 -6.79 -3.40 9.77
N VAL A 60 -5.79 -2.81 10.39
CA VAL A 60 -5.59 -2.85 11.85
C VAL A 60 -5.25 -1.47 12.37
N ALA A 61 -5.73 -1.19 13.56
CA ALA A 61 -5.32 -0.06 14.38
C ALA A 61 -4.75 -0.61 15.70
N GLY A 62 -4.04 0.26 16.43
CA GLY A 62 -3.47 -0.11 17.72
C GLY A 62 -2.45 -1.26 17.65
N THR A 63 -2.14 -1.78 18.82
CA THR A 63 -1.17 -2.84 19.04
C THR A 63 -1.90 -4.18 19.09
N ASN A 64 -1.49 -5.15 18.26
CA ASN A 64 -2.17 -6.43 18.17
C ASN A 64 -1.18 -7.58 18.41
N PRO A 65 -1.39 -8.42 19.44
CA PRO A 65 -0.52 -9.56 19.72
C PRO A 65 -0.75 -10.74 18.75
N ASP A 66 -1.90 -10.78 18.06
CA ASP A 66 -2.23 -11.83 17.12
C ASP A 66 -3.04 -11.30 15.93
N LEU A 67 -2.43 -11.37 14.75
CA LEU A 67 -3.02 -11.02 13.47
C LEU A 67 -3.31 -12.25 12.60
N THR A 68 -3.04 -13.46 13.08
CA THR A 68 -3.24 -14.69 12.30
C THR A 68 -4.70 -15.01 12.01
N LYS A 69 -5.61 -14.40 12.78
CA LYS A 69 -7.06 -14.43 12.51
C LYS A 69 -7.47 -13.65 11.24
N TYR A 70 -6.61 -12.78 10.74
CA TYR A 70 -6.86 -12.00 9.52
C TYR A 70 -6.16 -12.68 8.34
N SER A 71 -6.94 -13.31 7.46
CA SER A 71 -6.42 -14.11 6.33
C SER A 71 -5.52 -13.32 5.37
N VAL A 72 -5.85 -12.06 5.07
CA VAL A 72 -5.04 -11.21 4.18
C VAL A 72 -3.71 -10.85 4.82
N PHE A 73 -3.65 -10.66 6.14
CA PHE A 73 -2.37 -10.46 6.85
C PHE A 73 -1.43 -11.67 6.76
N GLN A 74 -1.91 -12.84 6.30
CA GLN A 74 -1.08 -14.03 6.12
C GLN A 74 -0.60 -14.22 4.67
N SER A 75 -1.10 -13.43 3.72
CA SER A 75 -0.73 -13.53 2.30
C SER A 75 -1.14 -12.26 1.54
N PHE A 76 -0.58 -11.11 1.93
CA PHE A 76 -0.83 -9.84 1.24
C PHE A 76 0.29 -9.51 0.25
N LYS A 77 -0.01 -8.69 -0.75
CA LYS A 77 0.94 -8.29 -1.80
C LYS A 77 1.11 -6.78 -1.94
N SER A 78 0.28 -6.02 -1.23
CA SER A 78 0.45 -4.57 -1.12
C SER A 78 -0.06 -4.09 0.23
N TRP A 79 0.53 -3.02 0.73
CA TRP A 79 0.24 -2.48 2.05
C TRP A 79 0.47 -0.97 2.11
N TYR A 80 -0.18 -0.33 3.06
CA TYR A 80 -0.07 1.10 3.30
C TYR A 80 -0.14 1.40 4.79
N ASN A 81 0.89 2.08 5.31
CA ASN A 81 0.83 2.70 6.63
C ASN A 81 0.19 4.08 6.55
N HIS A 82 -1.13 4.14 6.71
CA HIS A 82 -1.89 5.39 6.84
C HIS A 82 -2.07 5.79 8.30
N GLY A 83 -1.13 5.44 9.18
CA GLY A 83 -1.17 5.74 10.62
C GLY A 83 -1.20 7.24 10.94
N ALA A 84 -1.64 7.57 12.16
CA ALA A 84 -1.83 8.96 12.60
C ALA A 84 -0.52 9.75 12.68
N SER A 85 0.47 9.24 13.43
CA SER A 85 1.75 9.91 13.66
C SER A 85 2.94 8.95 13.77
N CYS A 86 2.71 7.64 13.93
CA CYS A 86 3.76 6.69 14.31
C CYS A 86 4.10 5.71 13.20
N ASN A 87 5.27 5.11 13.31
CA ASN A 87 5.69 4.06 12.40
C ASN A 87 5.03 2.73 12.80
N PHE A 88 4.74 1.88 11.81
CA PHE A 88 4.17 0.57 12.04
C PHE A 88 5.30 -0.45 12.18
N LYS A 89 5.41 -1.10 13.34
CA LYS A 89 6.39 -2.18 13.56
C LYS A 89 5.70 -3.52 13.39
N TRP A 90 6.12 -4.28 12.39
CA TRP A 90 5.60 -5.63 12.14
C TRP A 90 6.49 -6.69 12.78
N TYR A 91 5.91 -7.85 13.05
CA TYR A 91 6.58 -9.02 13.61
C TYR A 91 6.16 -10.29 12.86
N SER A 92 7.14 -11.18 12.60
CA SER A 92 6.90 -12.45 11.90
C SER A 92 6.28 -13.55 12.78
N ALA A 93 6.25 -13.37 14.11
CA ALA A 93 5.56 -14.24 15.06
C ALA A 93 4.46 -13.52 15.86
N LYS A 94 3.62 -14.30 16.55
CA LYS A 94 2.65 -13.77 17.52
C LYS A 94 3.38 -13.16 18.72
N ASN A 95 2.66 -12.37 19.52
CA ASN A 95 3.15 -11.77 20.77
C ASN A 95 4.44 -10.97 20.59
N TYR A 96 4.60 -10.30 19.45
CA TYR A 96 5.74 -9.43 19.13
C TYR A 96 7.09 -10.17 19.07
N GLY A 97 7.08 -11.46 18.74
CA GLY A 97 8.28 -12.27 18.57
C GLY A 97 8.77 -12.37 17.11
N GLY A 98 9.86 -13.10 16.93
CA GLY A 98 10.46 -13.35 15.62
C GLY A 98 11.18 -12.14 15.03
N SER A 99 11.36 -12.14 13.71
CA SER A 99 11.92 -11.01 12.96
C SER A 99 10.96 -9.83 12.98
N SER A 100 11.51 -8.63 12.90
CA SER A 100 10.70 -7.41 12.86
C SER A 100 11.27 -6.38 11.90
N GLY A 101 10.44 -5.44 11.50
CA GLY A 101 10.83 -4.30 10.68
C GLY A 101 9.89 -3.12 10.89
N ILE A 102 10.29 -1.96 10.36
CA ILE A 102 9.54 -0.71 10.47
C ILE A 102 8.98 -0.34 9.10
N VAL A 103 7.70 0.00 9.05
CA VAL A 103 7.06 0.68 7.93
C VAL A 103 6.76 2.11 8.36
N THR A 104 7.44 3.08 7.75
CA THR A 104 7.28 4.49 8.13
C THR A 104 5.86 4.99 7.84
N LYS A 105 5.39 6.00 8.58
CA LYS A 105 4.11 6.64 8.28
C LYS A 105 4.10 7.17 6.85
N GLY A 106 3.00 6.97 6.12
CA GLY A 106 2.86 7.42 4.74
C GLY A 106 3.46 6.44 3.72
N HIS A 107 4.29 5.50 4.16
CA HIS A 107 4.89 4.53 3.27
C HIS A 107 3.86 3.50 2.79
N LYS A 108 3.90 3.24 1.50
CA LYS A 108 3.07 2.28 0.78
C LYS A 108 3.95 1.51 -0.18
N GLU A 109 3.66 0.23 -0.35
CA GLU A 109 4.44 -0.66 -1.20
C GLU A 109 3.53 -1.67 -1.86
N SER A 110 3.93 -2.14 -3.03
CA SER A 110 3.23 -3.18 -3.77
C SER A 110 4.24 -4.03 -4.52
N ASP A 111 4.13 -5.34 -4.36
CA ASP A 111 5.02 -6.28 -5.02
C ASP A 111 4.27 -7.49 -5.59
N SER A 112 5.02 -8.40 -6.22
CA SER A 112 4.48 -9.64 -6.77
C SER A 112 4.51 -10.82 -5.79
N LYS A 113 5.25 -10.69 -4.67
CA LYS A 113 5.41 -11.75 -3.66
C LYS A 113 4.35 -11.61 -2.57
N ALA A 114 4.06 -12.72 -1.89
CA ALA A 114 3.18 -12.70 -0.74
C ALA A 114 3.99 -12.46 0.53
N HIS A 115 3.47 -11.59 1.38
CA HIS A 115 4.01 -11.23 2.69
C HIS A 115 3.04 -11.65 3.79
N TYR A 116 3.58 -11.74 5.01
CA TYR A 116 2.79 -12.04 6.20
C TYR A 116 3.26 -11.22 7.40
N ILE A 117 2.31 -10.89 8.27
CA ILE A 117 2.57 -10.24 9.56
C ILE A 117 1.69 -10.94 10.60
N LYS A 118 2.31 -11.38 11.71
CA LYS A 118 1.61 -12.14 12.75
C LYS A 118 1.29 -11.35 14.01
N SER A 119 2.00 -10.26 14.25
CA SER A 119 1.65 -9.27 15.29
C SER A 119 2.26 -7.90 14.95
N ASN A 120 1.78 -6.84 15.59
CA ASN A 120 2.27 -5.48 15.35
C ASN A 120 2.28 -4.60 16.60
N LYS A 121 3.15 -3.60 16.58
CA LYS A 121 3.13 -2.43 17.48
C LYS A 121 3.19 -1.14 16.67
N TRP A 122 2.85 -0.03 17.31
CA TRP A 122 3.18 1.31 16.80
C TRP A 122 4.44 1.81 17.50
N ALA A 123 5.43 2.20 16.70
CA ALA A 123 6.67 2.82 17.14
C ALA A 123 6.54 4.34 16.94
N CYS A 124 6.07 4.98 18.00
CA CYS A 124 6.29 6.38 18.31
C CYS A 124 7.49 6.42 19.29
#